data_AF-A0A8D8DDV8-F1
#
_entry.id   AF-A0A8D8DDV8-F1
#
_cell.length_a   1.000
_cell.length_b   1.000
_cell.length_c   1.000
_cell.angle_alpha   90.00
_cell.angle_beta   90.00
_cell.angle_gamma   90.00
#
_symmetry.space_group_name_H-M   'P 1'
#
loop_
_entity.id
_entity.type
_entity.pdbx_description
1 polymer ?
#
loop_
_entity_poly.entity_id
_entity_poly.type
_entity_poly.pdbx_seq_one_letter_code
_entity_poly.pdbx_strand_id
1 'polypeptide(L)'
;CNKKLTSSNSESQSQSPTPAPLTQSDASIRQLSSLEHDEVKTLTAVYDLICFLIHSGENFLNQFCDAIEILGVKELFVNFINAVRTNDGYVKLSCSILAVLNCALRELPENAEIIEQVVFHDNVDLIQMLKHGDSILRHRTCMLLRILARFSCLALQKHWNNEIKESLESLLEDRNLEVKTEAQCALDEFKYLSFIAAETAC
;
A
#
# COMPACT_ATOMS: atom_id res chain seq x y z
N CYS A 1 -31.00 -80.28 5.26
CA CYS A 1 -31.89 -79.84 6.37
C CYS A 1 -31.72 -78.35 6.64
N ASN A 2 -32.84 -77.64 6.49
CA ASN A 2 -33.27 -76.38 7.13
C ASN A 2 -32.52 -75.05 6.91
N LYS A 3 -33.19 -74.25 6.05
CA LYS A 3 -33.38 -72.78 6.07
C LYS A 3 -33.34 -72.14 7.47
N LYS A 4 -32.78 -70.91 7.54
CA LYS A 4 -33.56 -69.69 7.84
C LYS A 4 -32.76 -68.41 7.59
N LEU A 5 -33.34 -67.55 6.73
CA LEU A 5 -33.15 -66.11 6.72
C LEU A 5 -33.66 -65.51 8.04
N THR A 6 -32.94 -64.50 8.54
CA THR A 6 -33.55 -63.34 9.20
C THR A 6 -32.66 -62.12 8.96
N SER A 7 -33.22 -61.16 8.25
CA SER A 7 -32.78 -59.77 8.18
C SER A 7 -33.03 -59.06 9.50
N SER A 8 -32.09 -58.24 9.94
CA SER A 8 -32.38 -57.07 10.77
C SER A 8 -31.39 -55.97 10.42
N ASN A 9 -31.91 -54.91 9.80
CA ASN A 9 -31.24 -53.63 9.63
C ASN A 9 -30.78 -53.11 10.99
N SER A 10 -29.54 -52.63 11.05
CA SER A 10 -29.13 -51.64 12.03
C SER A 10 -28.31 -50.61 11.27
N GLU A 11 -28.90 -49.43 11.14
CA GLU A 11 -28.33 -48.26 10.50
C GLU A 11 -27.09 -47.83 11.29
N SER A 12 -25.91 -48.14 10.74
CA SER A 12 -24.67 -47.53 11.21
C SER A 12 -24.63 -46.08 10.72
N GLN A 13 -25.07 -45.16 11.57
CA GLN A 13 -24.81 -43.72 11.39
C GLN A 13 -23.30 -43.52 11.25
N SER A 14 -22.87 -43.26 10.03
CA SER A 14 -21.51 -42.82 9.74
C SER A 14 -21.43 -41.35 10.15
N GLN A 15 -20.98 -41.09 11.37
CA GLN A 15 -20.65 -39.74 11.81
C GLN A 15 -19.42 -39.27 11.02
N SER A 16 -19.67 -38.46 10.01
CA SER A 16 -18.65 -37.62 9.38
C SER A 16 -17.99 -36.78 10.46
N PRO A 17 -16.64 -36.72 10.55
CA PRO A 17 -16.01 -35.81 11.50
C PRO A 17 -16.28 -34.38 11.02
N THR A 18 -17.06 -33.65 11.82
CA THR A 18 -17.24 -32.20 11.69
C THR A 18 -15.86 -31.55 11.62
N PRO A 19 -15.54 -30.72 10.62
CA PRO A 19 -14.28 -30.00 10.61
C PRO A 19 -14.22 -29.15 11.88
N ALA A 20 -13.21 -29.37 12.71
CA ALA A 20 -12.93 -28.47 13.82
C ALA A 20 -12.78 -27.05 13.24
N PRO A 21 -13.35 -26.02 13.88
CA PRO A 21 -13.10 -24.65 13.46
C PRO A 21 -11.59 -24.45 13.47
N LEU A 22 -11.03 -24.04 12.33
CA LEU A 22 -9.67 -23.54 12.28
C LEU A 22 -9.60 -22.43 13.32
N THR A 23 -8.95 -22.73 14.43
CA THR A 23 -8.60 -21.75 15.45
C THR A 23 -7.97 -20.58 14.74
N GLN A 24 -8.67 -19.44 14.75
CA GLN A 24 -8.09 -18.15 14.39
C GLN A 24 -6.86 -18.00 15.27
N SER A 25 -5.68 -18.25 14.70
CA SER A 25 -4.45 -17.84 15.35
C SER A 25 -4.48 -16.32 15.32
N ASP A 26 -4.78 -15.70 16.46
CA ASP A 26 -4.51 -14.29 16.72
C ASP A 26 -2.99 -14.09 16.65
N ALA A 27 -2.44 -14.11 15.43
CA ALA A 27 -1.09 -13.70 15.15
C ALA A 27 -1.09 -12.17 15.31
N SER A 28 -0.97 -11.71 16.55
CA SER A 28 -0.83 -10.30 16.86
C SER A 28 0.40 -9.78 16.11
N ILE A 29 0.20 -8.92 15.13
CA ILE A 29 1.28 -8.24 14.42
C ILE A 29 2.11 -7.49 15.45
N ARG A 30 3.40 -7.82 15.54
CA ARG A 30 4.34 -7.20 16.48
C ARG A 30 4.43 -5.70 16.18
N GLN A 31 4.47 -4.88 17.24
CA GLN A 31 4.58 -3.42 17.10
C GLN A 31 5.85 -3.03 16.35
N LEU A 32 5.73 -2.13 15.38
CA LEU A 32 6.83 -1.71 14.51
C LEU A 32 8.01 -1.09 15.27
N SER A 33 7.72 -0.34 16.34
CA SER A 33 8.71 0.26 17.23
C SER A 33 9.62 -0.76 17.93
N SER A 34 9.23 -2.04 17.95
CA SER A 34 10.01 -3.11 18.58
C SER A 34 10.92 -3.86 17.61
N LEU A 35 10.91 -3.51 16.32
CA LEU A 35 11.79 -4.16 15.34
C LEU A 35 13.23 -3.67 15.46
N GLU A 36 14.14 -4.63 15.46
CA GLU A 36 15.57 -4.38 15.40
C GLU A 36 16.00 -3.97 13.98
N HIS A 37 17.16 -3.33 13.88
CA HIS A 37 17.69 -2.84 12.61
C HIS A 37 17.85 -3.95 11.54
N ASP A 38 18.24 -5.16 11.95
CA ASP A 38 18.39 -6.28 11.02
C ASP A 38 17.02 -6.83 10.57
N GLU A 39 15.99 -6.73 11.41
CA GLU A 39 14.61 -7.05 11.04
C GLU A 39 14.08 -6.04 9.99
N VAL A 40 14.33 -4.74 10.18
CA VAL A 40 13.97 -3.69 9.20
C VAL A 40 14.70 -3.87 7.87
N LYS A 41 15.98 -4.24 7.90
CA LYS A 41 16.73 -4.58 6.68
C LYS A 41 16.16 -5.80 5.97
N THR A 42 15.78 -6.81 6.74
CA THR A 42 15.16 -8.03 6.19
C THR A 42 13.85 -7.70 5.51
N LEU A 43 12.98 -6.91 6.17
CA LEU A 43 11.74 -6.41 5.56
C LEU A 43 12.00 -5.60 4.30
N THR A 44 13.01 -4.72 4.32
CA THR A 44 13.41 -3.93 3.14
C THR A 44 13.76 -4.85 1.97
N ALA A 45 14.60 -5.88 2.20
CA ALA A 45 14.97 -6.83 1.16
C ALA A 45 13.76 -7.64 0.63
N VAL A 46 12.80 -7.98 1.50
CA VAL A 46 11.55 -8.63 1.09
C VAL A 46 10.72 -7.72 0.19
N TYR A 47 10.55 -6.44 0.55
CA TYR A 47 9.78 -5.50 -0.29
C TYR A 47 10.52 -5.07 -1.56
N ASP A 48 11.85 -5.09 -1.57
CA ASP A 48 12.63 -4.95 -2.80
C ASP A 48 12.40 -6.13 -3.74
N LEU A 49 12.35 -7.36 -3.20
CA LEU A 49 12.01 -8.55 -3.97
C LEU A 49 10.57 -8.47 -4.50
N ILE A 50 9.60 -8.10 -3.67
CA ILE A 50 8.20 -7.89 -4.10
C ILE A 50 8.16 -6.85 -5.22
N CYS A 51 8.87 -5.73 -5.06
CA CYS A 51 9.00 -4.70 -6.08
C CYS A 51 9.56 -5.26 -7.40
N PHE A 52 10.58 -6.12 -7.35
CA PHE A 52 11.08 -6.79 -8.55
C PHE A 52 10.03 -7.72 -9.19
N LEU A 53 9.31 -8.50 -8.38
CA LEU A 53 8.35 -9.49 -8.85
C LEU A 53 7.11 -8.85 -9.50
N ILE A 54 6.58 -7.76 -8.95
CA ILE A 54 5.44 -7.05 -9.56
C ILE A 54 5.79 -6.45 -10.93
N HIS A 55 7.06 -6.10 -11.17
CA HIS A 55 7.53 -5.60 -12.46
C HIS A 55 7.92 -6.71 -13.44
N SER A 56 8.00 -7.97 -12.98
CA SER A 56 8.36 -9.12 -13.81
C SER A 56 7.15 -9.72 -14.56
N GLY A 57 5.92 -9.38 -14.17
CA GLY A 57 4.70 -9.76 -14.89
C GLY A 57 3.40 -9.45 -14.14
N GLU A 58 2.32 -9.20 -14.89
CA GLU A 58 1.02 -8.75 -14.38
C GLU A 58 0.35 -9.74 -13.40
N ASN A 59 0.58 -11.05 -13.57
CA ASN A 59 -0.03 -12.07 -12.71
C ASN A 59 0.39 -11.92 -11.24
N PHE A 60 1.65 -11.54 -10.99
CA PHE A 60 2.14 -11.39 -9.62
C PHE A 60 1.56 -10.13 -8.98
N LEU A 61 1.43 -9.04 -9.75
CA LEU A 61 0.84 -7.81 -9.24
C LEU A 61 -0.63 -8.00 -8.84
N ASN A 62 -1.42 -8.71 -9.64
CA ASN A 62 -2.80 -9.06 -9.28
C ASN A 62 -2.86 -9.87 -7.97
N GLN A 63 -2.06 -10.93 -7.86
CA GLN A 63 -1.99 -11.75 -6.64
C GLN A 63 -1.53 -10.94 -5.42
N PHE A 64 -0.64 -9.97 -5.62
CA PHE A 64 -0.20 -9.08 -4.57
C PHE A 64 -1.33 -8.16 -4.09
N CYS A 65 -2.11 -7.57 -4.99
CA CYS A 65 -3.30 -6.79 -4.64
C CYS A 65 -4.34 -7.64 -3.89
N ASP A 66 -4.62 -8.86 -4.37
CA ASP A 66 -5.52 -9.81 -3.69
C ASP A 66 -5.02 -10.12 -2.27
N ALA A 67 -3.71 -10.35 -2.11
CA ALA A 67 -3.11 -10.63 -0.81
C ALA A 67 -3.24 -9.44 0.15
N ILE A 68 -3.15 -8.20 -0.33
CA ILE A 68 -3.35 -7.02 0.53
C ILE A 68 -4.74 -7.01 1.13
N GLU A 69 -5.76 -7.27 0.31
CA GLU A 69 -7.15 -7.30 0.76
C GLU A 69 -7.44 -8.49 1.67
N ILE A 70 -7.04 -9.70 1.27
CA ILE A 70 -7.31 -10.93 2.03
C ILE A 70 -6.62 -10.90 3.40
N LEU A 71 -5.38 -10.41 3.46
CA LEU A 71 -4.61 -10.37 4.70
C LEU A 71 -4.86 -9.11 5.53
N GLY A 72 -5.57 -8.11 4.99
CA GLY A 72 -5.86 -6.86 5.70
C GLY A 72 -4.61 -6.05 6.06
N VAL A 73 -3.55 -6.10 5.25
CA VAL A 73 -2.22 -5.53 5.60
C VAL A 73 -2.08 -4.03 5.29
N LYS A 74 -3.16 -3.33 4.97
CA LYS A 74 -3.15 -1.88 4.70
C LYS A 74 -2.56 -1.08 5.86
N GLU A 75 -2.98 -1.42 7.08
CA GLU A 75 -2.47 -0.80 8.32
C GLU A 75 -0.96 -1.06 8.51
N LEU A 76 -0.45 -2.20 8.06
CA LEU A 76 0.99 -2.48 8.11
C LEU A 76 1.78 -1.52 7.20
N PHE A 77 1.25 -1.21 6.01
CA PHE A 77 1.89 -0.26 5.10
C PHE A 77 1.85 1.17 5.64
N VAL A 78 0.72 1.58 6.20
CA VAL A 78 0.58 2.86 6.92
C VAL A 78 1.66 2.97 7.99
N ASN A 79 1.83 1.91 8.80
CA ASN A 79 2.85 1.89 9.85
C ASN A 79 4.28 1.99 9.31
N PHE A 80 4.61 1.26 8.24
CA PHE A 80 5.93 1.37 7.60
C PHE A 80 6.20 2.79 7.10
N ILE A 81 5.24 3.39 6.39
CA ILE A 81 5.37 4.75 5.86
C ILE A 81 5.54 5.76 7.01
N ASN A 82 4.68 5.70 8.02
CA ASN A 82 4.70 6.61 9.18
C ASN A 82 5.99 6.50 10.01
N ALA A 83 6.63 5.33 10.06
CA ALA A 83 7.87 5.13 10.82
C ALA A 83 9.04 6.01 10.36
N VAL A 84 9.03 6.49 9.12
CA VAL A 84 10.04 7.43 8.60
C VAL A 84 10.06 8.73 9.39
N ARG A 85 8.95 9.13 10.01
CA ARG A 85 8.89 10.36 10.81
C ARG A 85 9.73 10.29 12.07
N THR A 86 9.99 9.09 12.59
CA THR A 86 10.66 8.88 13.87
C THR A 86 12.01 8.18 13.72
N ASN A 87 12.25 7.47 12.61
CA ASN A 87 13.48 6.73 12.41
C ASN A 87 13.84 6.58 10.92
N ASP A 88 14.93 7.25 10.51
CA ASP A 88 15.48 7.20 9.14
C ASP A 88 15.86 5.78 8.67
N GLY A 89 16.02 4.82 9.59
CA GLY A 89 16.23 3.40 9.27
C GLY A 89 15.10 2.79 8.44
N TYR A 90 13.90 3.38 8.47
CA TYR A 90 12.74 2.93 7.70
C TYR A 90 12.64 3.54 6.30
N VAL A 91 13.45 4.55 5.97
CA VAL A 91 13.32 5.30 4.69
C VAL A 91 13.37 4.38 3.48
N LYS A 92 14.30 3.42 3.46
CA LYS A 92 14.43 2.46 2.35
C LYS A 92 13.21 1.56 2.24
N LEU A 93 12.72 1.01 3.37
CA LEU A 93 11.52 0.20 3.39
C LEU A 93 10.33 1.00 2.84
N SER A 94 10.11 2.22 3.33
CA SER A 94 9.01 3.07 2.89
C SER A 94 9.13 3.47 1.42
N CYS A 95 10.35 3.68 0.92
CA CYS A 95 10.56 3.83 -0.51
C CYS A 95 10.06 2.59 -1.25
N SER A 96 10.46 1.38 -0.85
CA SER A 96 10.05 0.12 -1.50
C SER A 96 8.54 -0.07 -1.47
N ILE A 97 7.89 0.26 -0.35
CA ILE A 97 6.41 0.30 -0.26
C ILE A 97 5.83 1.28 -1.28
N LEU A 98 6.32 2.52 -1.34
CA LEU A 98 5.83 3.51 -2.32
C LEU A 98 6.02 3.07 -3.77
N ALA A 99 7.12 2.40 -4.10
CA ALA A 99 7.32 1.89 -5.46
C ALA A 99 6.29 0.82 -5.81
N VAL A 100 5.98 -0.05 -4.85
CA VAL A 100 4.95 -1.07 -5.00
C VAL A 100 3.56 -0.44 -5.18
N LEU A 101 3.20 0.55 -4.35
CA LEU A 101 1.93 1.26 -4.46
C LEU A 101 1.81 2.06 -5.77
N ASN A 102 2.88 2.73 -6.20
CA ASN A 102 2.93 3.45 -7.47
C ASN A 102 2.75 2.51 -8.67
N CYS A 103 3.35 1.32 -8.61
CA CYS A 103 3.17 0.30 -9.63
C CYS A 103 1.73 -0.24 -9.62
N ALA A 104 1.19 -0.61 -8.46
CA ALA A 104 -0.17 -1.11 -8.33
C ALA A 104 -1.21 -0.12 -8.87
N LEU A 105 -1.13 1.15 -8.48
CA LEU A 105 -2.06 2.17 -8.96
C LEU A 105 -1.94 2.46 -10.46
N ARG A 106 -0.72 2.38 -11.01
CA ARG A 106 -0.47 2.67 -12.43
C ARG A 106 -0.92 1.53 -13.34
N GLU A 107 -0.64 0.29 -12.96
CA GLU A 107 -0.91 -0.87 -13.80
C GLU A 107 -2.30 -1.47 -13.54
N LEU A 108 -2.84 -1.35 -12.32
CA LEU A 108 -4.17 -1.85 -11.91
C LEU A 108 -5.00 -0.73 -11.24
N PRO A 109 -5.39 0.33 -11.98
CA PRO A 109 -6.14 1.46 -11.42
C PRO A 109 -7.51 1.07 -10.84
N GLU A 110 -8.08 -0.08 -11.22
CA GLU A 110 -9.27 -0.66 -10.59
C GLU A 110 -9.08 -0.97 -9.10
N ASN A 111 -7.83 -1.16 -8.66
CA ASN A 111 -7.46 -1.40 -7.27
C ASN A 111 -7.10 -0.10 -6.52
N ALA A 112 -7.40 1.08 -7.08
CA ALA A 112 -7.02 2.37 -6.50
C ALA A 112 -7.46 2.56 -5.04
N GLU A 113 -8.63 2.02 -4.66
CA GLU A 113 -9.15 2.12 -3.29
C GLU A 113 -8.17 1.57 -2.24
N ILE A 114 -7.44 0.49 -2.55
CA ILE A 114 -6.41 -0.08 -1.67
C ILE A 114 -5.31 0.96 -1.40
N ILE A 115 -4.86 1.63 -2.45
CA ILE A 115 -3.78 2.62 -2.37
C ILE A 115 -4.28 3.86 -1.62
N GLU A 116 -5.49 4.34 -1.94
CA GLU A 116 -6.13 5.48 -1.26
C GLU A 116 -6.21 5.28 0.25
N GLN A 117 -6.66 4.10 0.69
CA GLN A 117 -6.78 3.76 2.12
C GLN A 117 -5.43 3.76 2.86
N VAL A 118 -4.32 3.55 2.15
CA VAL A 118 -2.98 3.60 2.73
C VAL A 118 -2.44 5.03 2.72
N VAL A 119 -2.46 5.69 1.56
CA VAL A 119 -1.73 6.98 1.36
C VAL A 119 -2.47 8.18 1.93
N PHE A 120 -3.79 8.10 2.05
CA PHE A 120 -4.62 9.14 2.68
C PHE A 120 -5.01 8.81 4.12
N HIS A 121 -4.41 7.79 4.71
CA HIS A 121 -4.60 7.50 6.14
C HIS A 121 -4.07 8.66 7.00
N ASP A 122 -4.75 8.98 8.11
CA ASP A 122 -4.42 10.12 8.98
C ASP A 122 -2.99 10.09 9.57
N ASN A 123 -2.36 8.91 9.57
CA ASN A 123 -0.99 8.71 10.05
C ASN A 123 0.08 8.92 8.96
N VAL A 124 -0.31 9.04 7.68
CA VAL A 124 0.61 9.26 6.57
C VAL A 124 0.72 10.76 6.29
N ASP A 125 1.94 11.27 6.43
CA ASP A 125 2.25 12.69 6.24
C ASP A 125 3.03 12.88 4.92
N LEU A 126 2.28 13.03 3.83
CA LEU A 126 2.84 13.22 2.48
C LEU A 126 3.72 14.48 2.40
N ILE A 127 3.40 15.52 3.18
CA ILE A 127 4.14 16.77 3.22
C ILE A 127 5.53 16.54 3.83
N GLN A 128 5.59 15.81 4.95
CA GLN A 128 6.86 15.44 5.56
C GLN A 128 7.71 14.59 4.60
N MET A 129 7.09 13.70 3.84
CA MET A 129 7.78 12.87 2.84
C MET A 129 8.33 13.69 1.67
N LEU A 130 7.59 14.70 1.19
CA LEU A 130 8.06 15.66 0.19
C LEU A 130 9.18 16.56 0.70
N LYS A 131 9.25 16.83 2.01
CA LYS A 131 10.29 17.66 2.63
C LYS A 131 11.46 16.83 3.20
N HIS A 132 11.41 15.51 3.09
CA HIS A 132 12.38 14.60 3.71
C HIS A 132 13.79 14.75 3.12
N GLY A 133 14.84 14.45 3.89
CA GLY A 133 16.24 14.59 3.45
C GLY A 133 16.66 13.62 2.32
N ASP A 134 16.04 12.44 2.26
CA ASP A 134 16.28 11.42 1.23
C ASP A 134 15.59 11.74 -0.09
N SER A 135 16.35 11.80 -1.18
CA SER A 135 15.83 12.17 -2.51
C SER A 135 14.97 11.08 -3.15
N ILE A 136 15.19 9.80 -2.85
CA ILE A 136 14.39 8.71 -3.40
C ILE A 136 12.98 8.77 -2.82
N LEU A 137 12.87 9.05 -1.51
CA LEU A 137 11.58 9.21 -0.86
C LEU A 137 10.80 10.39 -1.46
N ARG A 138 11.45 11.55 -1.62
CA ARG A 138 10.84 12.72 -2.27
C ARG A 138 10.37 12.41 -3.68
N HIS A 139 11.26 11.82 -4.50
CA HIS A 139 10.94 11.44 -5.88
C HIS A 139 9.75 10.48 -5.96
N ARG A 140 9.73 9.40 -5.16
CA ARG A 140 8.62 8.43 -5.14
C ARG A 140 7.31 9.03 -4.64
N THR A 141 7.38 10.02 -3.74
CA THR A 141 6.20 10.76 -3.27
C THR A 141 5.66 11.68 -4.37
N CYS A 142 6.52 12.36 -5.13
CA CYS A 142 6.10 13.12 -6.33
C CYS A 142 5.45 12.19 -7.37
N MET A 143 6.06 11.03 -7.64
CA MET A 143 5.48 10.02 -8.54
C MET A 143 4.08 9.58 -8.08
N LEU A 144 3.93 9.27 -6.78
CA LEU A 144 2.66 8.86 -6.21
C LEU A 144 1.58 9.91 -6.46
N LEU A 145 1.88 11.17 -6.12
CA LEU A 145 0.95 12.28 -6.30
C LEU A 145 0.57 12.49 -7.78
N ARG A 146 1.53 12.36 -8.71
CA ARG A 146 1.24 12.42 -10.16
C ARG A 146 0.34 11.28 -10.62
N ILE A 147 0.59 10.05 -10.16
CA ILE A 147 -0.19 8.87 -10.54
C ILE A 147 -1.61 8.96 -9.94
N LEU A 148 -1.74 9.41 -8.69
CA LEU A 148 -3.04 9.69 -8.06
C LEU A 148 -3.84 10.72 -8.85
N ALA A 149 -3.22 11.79 -9.37
CA ALA A 149 -3.94 12.75 -10.21
C ALA A 149 -4.51 12.17 -11.50
N ARG A 150 -3.93 11.08 -12.02
CA ARG A 150 -4.43 10.39 -13.21
C ARG A 150 -5.54 9.40 -12.89
N PHE A 151 -5.30 8.55 -11.89
CA PHE A 151 -6.11 7.35 -11.68
C PHE A 151 -7.03 7.43 -10.45
N SER A 152 -6.79 8.38 -9.56
CA SER A 152 -7.53 8.58 -8.30
C SER A 152 -7.76 10.08 -8.03
N CYS A 153 -8.12 10.83 -9.08
CA CYS A 153 -8.17 12.28 -9.05
C CYS A 153 -9.16 12.82 -8.00
N LEU A 154 -10.31 12.16 -7.81
CA LEU A 154 -11.33 12.57 -6.85
C LEU A 154 -10.87 12.39 -5.40
N ALA A 155 -10.14 11.31 -5.10
CA ALA A 155 -9.59 11.11 -3.76
C ALA A 155 -8.46 12.12 -3.50
N LEU A 156 -7.57 12.32 -4.47
CA LEU A 156 -6.53 13.34 -4.36
C LEU A 156 -7.13 14.73 -4.13
N GLN A 157 -8.19 15.11 -4.85
CA GLN A 157 -8.87 16.40 -4.67
C GLN A 157 -9.44 16.58 -3.25
N LYS A 158 -9.97 15.53 -2.62
CA LYS A 158 -10.51 15.60 -1.25
C LYS A 158 -9.43 15.86 -0.20
N HIS A 159 -8.22 15.36 -0.43
CA HIS A 159 -7.07 15.50 0.48
C HIS A 159 -6.10 16.60 0.04
N TRP A 160 -6.35 17.23 -1.11
CA TRP A 160 -5.52 18.29 -1.64
C TRP A 160 -5.55 19.52 -0.75
N ASN A 161 -4.38 20.11 -0.50
CA ASN A 161 -4.27 21.36 0.23
C ASN A 161 -3.09 22.19 -0.31
N ASN A 162 -3.05 23.48 0.05
CA ASN A 162 -2.02 24.39 -0.40
C ASN A 162 -0.63 24.00 0.07
N GLU A 163 -0.49 23.31 1.21
CA GLU A 163 0.82 22.90 1.70
C GLU A 163 1.44 21.80 0.82
N ILE A 164 0.63 20.87 0.28
CA ILE A 164 1.10 19.89 -0.72
C ILE A 164 1.57 20.62 -1.99
N LYS A 165 0.80 21.62 -2.45
CA LYS A 165 1.16 22.44 -3.62
C LYS A 165 2.49 23.17 -3.41
N GLU A 166 2.61 23.92 -2.32
CA GLU A 166 3.82 24.67 -1.97
C GLU A 166 5.03 23.75 -1.78
N SER A 167 4.83 22.56 -1.21
CA SER A 167 5.88 21.56 -1.07
C SER A 167 6.39 21.07 -2.43
N LEU A 168 5.50 20.82 -3.39
CA LEU A 168 5.89 20.45 -4.75
C LEU A 168 6.56 21.59 -5.51
N GLU A 169 6.06 22.81 -5.37
CA GLU A 169 6.68 24.01 -5.97
C GLU A 169 8.10 24.23 -5.42
N SER A 170 8.31 24.02 -4.12
CA SER A 170 9.65 24.07 -3.51
C SER A 170 10.61 23.03 -4.09
N LEU A 171 10.12 21.87 -4.53
CA LEU A 171 10.96 20.82 -5.14
C LEU A 171 11.40 21.16 -6.57
N LEU A 172 10.86 22.20 -7.18
CA LEU A 172 11.39 22.72 -8.45
C LEU A 172 12.80 23.30 -8.30
N GLU A 173 13.23 23.62 -7.09
CA GLU A 173 14.60 24.06 -6.77
C GLU A 173 15.42 22.97 -6.03
N ASP A 174 14.97 21.71 -6.06
CA ASP A 174 15.70 20.59 -5.46
C ASP A 174 17.07 20.39 -6.13
N ARG A 175 18.06 19.99 -5.31
CA ARG A 175 19.42 19.69 -5.78
C ARG A 175 19.47 18.41 -6.63
N ASN A 176 18.52 17.49 -6.44
CA ASN A 176 18.39 16.28 -7.21
C ASN A 176 17.50 16.54 -8.44
N LEU A 177 18.08 16.32 -9.63
CA LEU A 177 17.41 16.57 -10.91
C LEU A 177 16.18 15.67 -11.12
N GLU A 178 16.23 14.40 -10.71
CA GLU A 178 15.11 13.46 -10.85
C GLU A 178 13.92 13.88 -9.97
N VAL A 179 14.19 14.42 -8.77
CA VAL A 179 13.16 14.99 -7.91
C VAL A 179 12.53 16.22 -8.56
N LYS A 180 13.37 17.14 -9.06
CA LYS A 180 12.92 18.36 -9.75
C LYS A 180 12.04 18.03 -10.97
N THR A 181 12.48 17.10 -11.80
CA THR A 181 11.72 16.65 -12.99
C THR A 181 10.39 16.02 -12.58
N GLU A 182 10.37 15.14 -11.59
CA GLU A 182 9.13 14.48 -11.19
C GLU A 182 8.15 15.45 -10.53
N ALA A 183 8.63 16.41 -9.73
CA ALA A 183 7.80 17.47 -9.15
C ALA A 183 7.15 18.33 -10.24
N GLN A 184 7.91 18.69 -11.28
CA GLN A 184 7.38 19.40 -12.44
C GLN A 184 6.30 18.56 -13.16
N CYS A 185 6.54 17.27 -13.40
CA CYS A 185 5.54 16.39 -14.00
C CYS A 185 4.28 16.25 -13.16
N ALA A 186 4.38 16.21 -11.83
CA ALA A 186 3.22 16.18 -10.93
C ALA A 186 2.40 17.46 -11.04
N LEU A 187 3.06 18.63 -10.99
CA LEU A 187 2.39 19.93 -11.14
C LEU A 187 1.73 20.10 -12.52
N ASP A 188 2.37 19.59 -13.58
CA ASP A 188 1.78 19.61 -14.92
C ASP A 188 0.52 18.75 -15.00
N GLU A 189 0.49 17.60 -14.32
CA GLU A 189 -0.71 16.77 -14.24
C GLU A 189 -1.86 17.50 -13.54
N PHE A 190 -1.54 18.28 -12.49
CA PHE A 190 -2.55 18.97 -11.69
C PHE A 190 -3.22 20.12 -12.43
N LYS A 191 -2.62 20.65 -13.50
CA LYS A 191 -3.28 21.61 -14.39
C LYS A 191 -4.54 21.04 -15.03
N TYR A 192 -4.59 19.71 -15.18
CA TYR A 192 -5.75 18.99 -15.72
C TYR A 192 -6.74 18.53 -14.65
N LEU A 193 -6.39 18.64 -13.37
CA LEU A 193 -7.33 18.53 -12.26
C LEU A 193 -8.18 19.80 -12.22
N SER A 194 -9.06 19.97 -13.20
CA SER A 194 -10.00 21.08 -13.27
C SER A 194 -11.10 20.95 -12.21
N PHE A 195 -10.72 21.18 -10.94
CA PHE A 195 -11.51 21.78 -9.86
C PHE A 195 -10.61 22.44 -8.79
N ILE A 196 -9.50 23.10 -9.18
CA ILE A 196 -9.06 24.33 -8.48
C ILE A 196 -10.05 25.47 -8.86
N ALA A 197 -11.34 25.22 -8.61
CA ALA A 197 -12.45 26.18 -8.68
C ALA A 197 -13.15 26.23 -7.32
N ALA A 198 -12.39 25.99 -6.26
CA ALA A 198 -12.71 26.37 -4.90
C ALA A 198 -11.53 27.12 -4.28
N GLU A 199 -10.81 27.93 -5.07
CA GLU A 199 -10.50 29.24 -4.50
C GLU A 199 -11.87 29.87 -4.23
N THR A 200 -12.21 30.13 -2.96
CA THR A 200 -13.45 30.78 -2.48
C THR A 200 -14.74 29.93 -2.42
N ALA A 201 -14.91 29.15 -1.35
CA ALA A 201 -16.25 28.84 -0.81
C ALA A 201 -16.24 28.49 0.70
N CYS A 202 -15.71 29.38 1.54
CA CYS A 202 -16.40 30.05 2.67
C CYS A 202 -15.37 30.62 3.66
#